data_AF-A0A0F9UT36-F1
#
_entry.id   AF-A0A0F9UT36-F1
#
_cell.length_a   1.000
_cell.length_b   1.000
_cell.length_c   1.000
_cell.angle_alpha   90.00
_cell.angle_beta   90.00
_cell.angle_gamma   90.00
#
_symmetry.space_group_name_H-M   'P 1'
#
loop_
_entity.id
_entity.type
_entity.pdbx_description
1 polymer ?
#
loop_
_entity_poly.entity_id
_entity_poly.type
_entity_poly.pdbx_seq_one_letter_code
_entity_poly.pdbx_strand_id
1 'polypeptide(L)'
;MKKKKGEKEPNKKIKIENKNGLTFSYDKDNFNERFPHLITEIAGKKKSVKIESIEKINNPKRSPYNEGLPKELLKPGAIDFIRRCSTNEEALNILGYLLKRNEITEKDYNNLKFEILKENGLQKVINEHGGFKKPGHYENKFRVNRQLKGELKKASNHDIDFE
;
A
#
# COMPACT_ATOMS: atom_id res chain seq x y z
N MET A 1 61.75 -25.39 10.97
CA MET A 1 61.34 -24.26 10.11
C MET A 1 59.82 -24.13 10.14
N LYS A 2 59.28 -23.05 10.74
CA LYS A 2 57.83 -22.84 10.91
C LYS A 2 57.23 -22.20 9.64
N LYS A 3 56.21 -22.84 9.04
CA LYS A 3 55.41 -22.28 7.94
C LYS A 3 54.65 -21.03 8.43
N LYS A 4 54.87 -19.87 7.80
CA LYS A 4 54.06 -18.66 8.03
C LYS A 4 52.69 -18.84 7.36
N LYS A 5 51.63 -18.58 8.14
CA LYS A 5 50.22 -18.66 7.76
C LYS A 5 49.94 -17.68 6.61
N GLY A 6 49.29 -18.19 5.56
CA GLY A 6 48.86 -17.41 4.40
C GLY A 6 47.94 -16.26 4.78
N GLU A 7 48.15 -15.16 4.07
CA GLU A 7 47.31 -13.96 4.05
C GLU A 7 45.87 -14.37 3.72
N LYS A 8 44.91 -13.95 4.57
CA LYS A 8 43.49 -14.03 4.23
C LYS A 8 43.13 -12.71 3.58
N GLU A 9 42.87 -12.72 2.27
CA GLU A 9 42.35 -11.56 1.56
C GLU A 9 41.08 -11.01 2.25
N PRO A 10 40.92 -9.68 2.33
CA PRO A 10 39.74 -9.09 2.95
C PRO A 10 38.49 -9.45 2.14
N ASN A 11 37.48 -10.02 2.79
CA ASN A 11 36.21 -10.36 2.16
C ASN A 11 35.54 -9.10 1.60
N LYS A 12 35.67 -8.88 0.28
CA LYS A 12 35.11 -7.73 -0.48
C LYS A 12 33.58 -7.68 -0.54
N LYS A 13 32.88 -8.70 -0.01
CA LYS A 13 31.42 -8.82 -0.10
C LYS A 13 30.83 -9.02 1.28
N ILE A 14 29.92 -8.13 1.69
CA ILE A 14 29.05 -8.40 2.83
C ILE A 14 27.96 -9.35 2.31
N LYS A 15 27.98 -10.60 2.77
CA LYS A 15 26.90 -11.57 2.57
C LYS A 15 25.97 -11.51 3.77
N ILE A 16 24.73 -11.08 3.54
CA ILE A 16 23.67 -11.15 4.54
C ILE A 16 22.83 -12.38 4.20
N GLU A 17 23.00 -13.44 4.99
CA GLU A 17 22.22 -14.67 4.85
C GLU A 17 21.06 -14.64 5.85
N ASN A 18 19.86 -14.36 5.36
CA ASN A 18 18.65 -14.51 6.16
C ASN A 18 18.09 -15.93 5.97
N LYS A 19 17.58 -16.55 7.05
CA LYS A 19 16.99 -17.91 7.06
C LYS A 19 15.86 -18.14 6.03
N ASN A 20 15.37 -17.06 5.41
CA ASN A 20 14.31 -17.07 4.39
C ASN A 20 14.83 -17.09 2.93
N GLY A 21 16.13 -17.28 2.71
CA GLY A 21 16.70 -17.51 1.36
C GLY A 21 16.93 -16.25 0.51
N LEU A 22 16.81 -15.05 1.08
CA LEU A 22 17.20 -13.82 0.38
C LEU A 22 18.69 -13.56 0.59
N THR A 23 19.51 -13.91 -0.39
CA THR A 23 20.95 -13.62 -0.41
C THR A 23 21.19 -12.37 -1.26
N PHE A 24 21.50 -11.25 -0.61
CA PHE A 24 21.95 -10.04 -1.32
C PHE A 24 23.41 -9.78 -0.96
N SER A 25 24.24 -9.49 -1.96
CA SER A 25 25.65 -9.13 -1.77
C SER A 25 25.91 -7.69 -2.21
N TYR A 26 26.45 -6.88 -1.31
CA TYR A 26 26.94 -5.54 -1.64
C TYR A 26 28.47 -5.53 -1.60
N ASP A 27 29.07 -4.70 -2.45
CA ASP A 27 30.47 -4.30 -2.31
C ASP A 27 30.58 -3.43 -1.05
N LYS A 28 31.37 -3.90 -0.09
CA LYS A 28 31.49 -3.28 1.23
C LYS A 28 32.05 -1.87 1.12
N ASP A 29 33.02 -1.67 0.26
CA ASP A 29 33.75 -0.42 0.16
C ASP A 29 32.87 0.65 -0.48
N ASN A 30 32.16 0.29 -1.55
CA ASN A 30 31.19 1.17 -2.21
C ASN A 30 30.02 1.57 -1.29
N PHE A 31 29.53 0.63 -0.48
CA PHE A 31 28.43 0.89 0.45
C PHE A 31 28.88 1.80 1.60
N ASN A 32 30.11 1.61 2.10
CA ASN A 32 30.73 2.47 3.12
C ASN A 32 30.92 3.90 2.63
N GLU A 33 31.37 4.09 1.39
CA GLU A 33 31.55 5.42 0.80
C GLU A 33 30.22 6.15 0.60
N ARG A 34 29.20 5.46 0.08
CA ARG A 34 27.92 6.09 -0.25
C ARG A 34 27.00 6.29 0.94
N PHE A 35 27.05 5.40 1.94
CA PHE A 35 26.11 5.39 3.07
C PHE A 35 26.80 5.15 4.42
N PRO A 36 27.79 5.99 4.82
CA PRO A 36 28.56 5.77 6.04
C PRO A 36 27.69 5.80 7.30
N HIS A 37 26.74 6.73 7.38
CA HIS A 37 25.84 6.84 8.53
C HIS A 37 24.90 5.63 8.65
N LEU A 38 24.31 5.16 7.54
CA LEU A 38 23.43 4.00 7.54
C LEU A 38 24.13 2.74 8.04
N ILE A 39 25.39 2.54 7.69
CA ILE A 39 26.18 1.39 8.15
C ILE A 39 26.44 1.48 9.64
N THR A 40 26.80 2.67 10.15
CA THR A 40 26.96 2.85 11.60
C THR A 40 25.64 2.63 12.36
N GLU A 41 24.50 2.98 11.78
CA GLU A 41 23.18 2.70 12.34
C GLU A 41 22.85 1.20 12.36
N ILE A 42 23.07 0.50 11.24
CA ILE A 42 22.84 -0.94 11.11
C ILE A 42 23.77 -1.73 12.05
N ALA A 43 25.07 -1.44 12.03
CA ALA A 43 26.07 -2.09 12.87
C ALA A 43 25.83 -1.81 14.35
N GLY A 44 25.47 -0.57 14.69
CA GLY A 44 25.10 -0.15 16.04
C GLY A 44 23.70 -0.57 16.48
N LYS A 45 22.90 -1.19 15.59
CA LYS A 45 21.48 -1.52 15.80
C LYS A 45 20.65 -0.33 16.34
N LYS A 46 21.03 0.90 15.99
CA LYS A 46 20.31 2.10 16.42
C LYS A 46 18.93 2.10 15.75
N LYS A 47 17.86 2.27 16.53
CA LYS A 47 16.46 2.27 16.05
C LYS A 47 16.02 0.98 15.33
N SER A 48 16.60 -0.17 15.67
CA SER A 48 16.14 -1.44 15.09
C SER A 48 14.77 -1.85 15.64
N VAL A 49 13.82 -2.14 14.75
CA VAL A 49 12.54 -2.78 15.12
C VAL A 49 12.68 -4.29 14.92
N LYS A 50 12.45 -5.06 15.99
CA LYS A 50 12.45 -6.52 15.92
C LYS A 50 11.15 -6.97 15.27
N ILE A 51 11.26 -7.66 14.14
CA ILE A 51 10.12 -8.36 13.53
C ILE A 51 9.96 -9.69 14.28
N GLU A 52 8.90 -9.82 15.06
CA GLU A 52 8.65 -11.01 15.89
C GLU A 52 8.14 -12.20 15.08
N SER A 53 7.34 -11.93 14.06
CA SER A 53 6.80 -12.94 13.14
C SER A 53 6.62 -12.36 11.75
N ILE A 54 6.78 -13.22 10.74
CA ILE A 54 6.37 -12.91 9.37
C ILE A 54 5.26 -13.90 9.06
N GLU A 55 4.01 -13.44 9.17
CA GLU A 55 2.88 -14.23 8.74
C GLU A 55 2.87 -14.29 7.21
N LYS A 56 3.20 -15.45 6.65
CA LYS A 56 2.98 -15.72 5.24
C LYS A 56 1.47 -15.85 5.02
N ILE A 57 0.85 -14.75 4.65
CA ILE A 57 -0.56 -14.73 4.26
C ILE A 57 -0.68 -15.48 2.93
N ASN A 58 -0.94 -16.79 3.01
CA ASN A 58 -1.13 -17.66 1.84
C ASN A 58 -2.37 -17.29 1.01
N ASN A 59 -3.25 -16.44 1.55
CA ASN A 59 -4.45 -15.96 0.87
C ASN A 59 -4.62 -14.45 1.14
N PRO A 60 -4.32 -13.55 0.19
CA PRO A 60 -4.33 -12.09 0.40
C PRO A 60 -5.69 -11.53 0.84
N LYS A 61 -6.77 -12.32 0.71
CA LYS A 61 -8.12 -12.00 1.20
C LYS A 61 -8.28 -12.15 2.73
N ARG A 62 -7.34 -12.79 3.42
CA ARG A 62 -7.36 -13.05 4.88
C ARG A 62 -6.19 -12.39 5.60
N SER A 63 -5.83 -11.17 5.19
CA SER A 63 -4.98 -10.35 6.04
C SER A 63 -5.81 -9.89 7.24
N PRO A 64 -5.32 -10.03 8.50
CA PRO A 64 -5.98 -9.44 9.67
C PRO A 64 -6.18 -7.92 9.51
N TYR A 65 -5.38 -7.27 8.67
CA TYR A 65 -5.51 -5.84 8.33
C TYR A 65 -6.66 -5.52 7.37
N ASN A 66 -7.21 -6.52 6.69
CA ASN A 66 -8.31 -6.34 5.73
C ASN A 66 -9.68 -6.62 6.34
N GLU A 67 -9.75 -7.21 7.55
CA GLU A 67 -10.99 -7.43 8.26
C GLU A 67 -11.60 -6.10 8.70
N GLY A 68 -12.83 -5.83 8.24
CA GLY A 68 -13.55 -4.57 8.52
C GLY A 68 -13.27 -3.42 7.55
N LEU A 69 -12.34 -3.57 6.59
CA LEU A 69 -12.16 -2.56 5.55
C LEU A 69 -13.27 -2.65 4.49
N PRO A 70 -13.86 -1.50 4.09
CA PRO A 70 -14.80 -1.44 2.98
C PRO A 70 -14.23 -2.05 1.70
N LYS A 71 -15.05 -2.84 1.00
CA LYS A 71 -14.65 -3.49 -0.26
C LYS A 71 -14.11 -2.50 -1.31
N GLU A 72 -14.66 -1.29 -1.35
CA GLU A 72 -14.23 -0.24 -2.27
C GLU A 72 -12.79 0.29 -2.02
N LEU A 73 -12.23 0.06 -0.82
CA LEU A 73 -10.82 0.35 -0.52
C LEU A 73 -9.89 -0.81 -0.89
N LEU A 74 -10.39 -2.04 -0.77
CA LEU A 74 -9.59 -3.25 -1.01
C LEU A 74 -9.50 -3.59 -2.50
N LYS A 75 -10.64 -3.53 -3.18
CA LYS A 75 -10.77 -3.88 -4.60
C LYS A 75 -11.89 -3.04 -5.23
N PRO A 76 -11.59 -1.81 -5.68
CA PRO A 76 -12.58 -1.00 -6.40
C PRO A 76 -13.05 -1.74 -7.66
N GLY A 77 -14.36 -1.71 -7.92
CA GLY A 77 -14.98 -2.27 -9.12
C GLY A 77 -15.13 -1.24 -10.23
N ALA A 78 -15.68 -1.66 -11.38
CA ALA A 78 -15.89 -0.77 -12.53
C ALA A 78 -16.71 0.48 -12.18
N ILE A 79 -17.78 0.33 -11.41
CA ILE A 79 -18.61 1.45 -10.96
C ILE A 79 -17.83 2.44 -10.08
N ASP A 80 -16.89 1.96 -9.25
CA ASP A 80 -16.08 2.84 -8.40
C ASP A 80 -15.19 3.78 -9.21
N PHE A 81 -14.70 3.30 -10.37
CA PHE A 81 -13.93 4.10 -11.30
C PHE A 81 -14.83 5.01 -12.14
N ILE A 82 -15.97 4.52 -12.64
CA ILE A 82 -16.93 5.32 -13.42
C ILE A 82 -17.41 6.54 -12.61
N ARG A 83 -17.66 6.37 -11.30
CA ARG A 83 -18.07 7.46 -10.41
C ARG A 83 -17.05 8.59 -10.27
N ARG A 84 -15.85 8.47 -10.82
CA ARG A 84 -14.81 9.50 -10.85
C ARG A 84 -14.61 10.14 -12.22
N CYS A 85 -15.24 9.59 -13.26
CA CYS A 85 -15.11 10.08 -14.62
C CYS A 85 -15.95 11.34 -14.80
N SER A 86 -15.39 12.34 -15.46
CA SER A 86 -16.08 13.60 -15.79
C SER A 86 -16.65 13.56 -17.20
N THR A 87 -16.12 12.70 -18.08
CA THR A 87 -16.54 12.58 -19.48
C THR A 87 -16.88 11.14 -19.84
N ASN A 88 -17.72 10.97 -20.88
CA ASN A 88 -18.06 9.65 -21.41
C ASN A 88 -16.82 8.91 -21.94
N GLU A 89 -15.89 9.63 -22.56
CA GLU A 89 -14.65 9.06 -23.12
C GLU A 89 -13.77 8.45 -22.02
N GLU A 90 -13.59 9.16 -20.90
CA GLU A 90 -12.87 8.65 -19.72
C GLU A 90 -13.50 7.35 -19.22
N ALA A 91 -14.83 7.33 -19.07
CA ALA A 91 -15.55 6.16 -18.57
C ALA A 91 -15.43 4.96 -19.53
N LEU A 92 -15.50 5.18 -20.84
CA LEU A 92 -15.33 4.14 -21.85
C LEU A 92 -13.89 3.60 -21.91
N ASN A 93 -12.89 4.47 -21.73
CA ASN A 93 -11.49 4.07 -21.66
C ASN A 93 -11.21 3.21 -20.42
N ILE A 94 -11.73 3.61 -19.26
CA ILE A 94 -11.67 2.82 -18.02
C ILE A 94 -12.32 1.45 -18.23
N LEU A 95 -13.53 1.40 -18.80
CA LEU A 95 -14.24 0.15 -19.07
C LEU A 95 -13.45 -0.76 -20.02
N GLY A 96 -12.88 -0.20 -21.09
CA GLY A 96 -12.05 -0.96 -22.03
C GLY A 96 -10.79 -1.50 -21.38
N TYR A 97 -10.16 -0.73 -20.49
CA TYR A 97 -9.01 -1.18 -19.70
C TYR A 97 -9.36 -2.34 -18.75
N LEU A 98 -10.50 -2.26 -18.06
CA LEU A 98 -10.96 -3.31 -17.15
C LEU A 98 -11.34 -4.60 -17.90
N LEU A 99 -11.95 -4.48 -19.09
CA LEU A 99 -12.25 -5.63 -19.95
C LEU A 99 -10.96 -6.33 -20.40
N LYS A 100 -9.94 -5.59 -20.86
CA LYS A 100 -8.65 -6.16 -21.26
C LYS A 100 -7.95 -6.93 -20.14
N ARG A 101 -8.19 -6.56 -18.88
CA ARG A 101 -7.64 -7.23 -17.69
C ARG A 101 -8.54 -8.35 -17.15
N ASN A 102 -9.65 -8.66 -17.83
CA ASN A 102 -10.65 -9.62 -17.38
C ASN A 102 -11.20 -9.30 -15.97
N GLU A 103 -11.27 -8.01 -15.61
CA GLU A 103 -11.86 -7.58 -14.34
C GLU A 103 -13.39 -7.42 -14.41
N ILE A 104 -13.92 -7.28 -15.63
CA ILE A 104 -15.35 -7.28 -15.94
C ILE A 104 -15.64 -8.24 -17.10
N THR A 105 -16.86 -8.74 -17.17
CA THR A 105 -17.30 -9.58 -18.29
C THR A 105 -17.62 -8.73 -19.52
N GLU A 106 -17.59 -9.33 -20.70
CA GLU A 106 -17.99 -8.66 -21.95
C GLU A 106 -19.45 -8.19 -21.91
N LYS A 107 -20.33 -8.98 -21.26
CA LYS A 107 -21.72 -8.60 -21.03
C LYS A 107 -21.83 -7.34 -20.17
N ASP A 108 -21.11 -7.28 -19.06
CA ASP A 108 -21.12 -6.11 -18.17
C ASP A 108 -20.55 -4.87 -18.87
N TYR A 109 -19.47 -5.05 -19.64
CA TYR A 109 -18.88 -3.99 -20.45
C TYR A 109 -19.90 -3.41 -21.45
N ASN A 110 -20.57 -4.25 -22.23
CA ASN A 110 -21.53 -3.81 -23.24
C ASN A 110 -22.74 -3.11 -22.63
N ASN A 111 -23.25 -3.63 -21.50
CA ASN A 111 -24.36 -3.01 -20.78
C ASN A 111 -23.98 -1.60 -20.28
N LEU A 112 -22.85 -1.47 -19.58
CA LEU A 112 -22.41 -0.17 -19.05
C LEU A 112 -22.07 0.81 -20.18
N LYS A 113 -21.44 0.34 -21.25
CA LYS A 113 -21.17 1.14 -22.44
C LYS A 113 -22.45 1.68 -23.06
N PHE A 114 -23.47 0.84 -23.22
CA PHE A 114 -24.76 1.25 -23.78
C PHE A 114 -25.43 2.31 -22.90
N GLU A 115 -25.45 2.12 -21.58
CA GLU A 115 -26.01 3.11 -20.64
C GLU A 115 -25.26 4.45 -20.69
N ILE A 116 -23.92 4.44 -20.71
CA ILE A 116 -23.10 5.66 -20.75
C ILE A 116 -23.30 6.46 -22.05
N LEU A 117 -23.50 5.76 -23.18
CA LEU A 117 -23.70 6.40 -24.49
C LEU A 117 -25.07 7.05 -24.68
N LYS A 118 -26.05 6.78 -23.81
CA LYS A 118 -27.34 7.48 -23.82
C LYS A 118 -27.16 8.95 -23.43
N GLU A 119 -28.18 9.76 -23.74
CA GLU A 119 -28.22 11.15 -23.31
C GLU A 119 -28.17 11.26 -21.77
N ASN A 120 -27.17 12.00 -21.29
CA ASN A 120 -26.82 12.13 -19.87
C ASN A 120 -26.60 10.77 -19.15
N GLY A 121 -26.22 9.74 -19.91
CA GLY A 121 -26.07 8.37 -19.44
C GLY A 121 -25.05 8.22 -18.33
N LEU A 122 -23.86 8.80 -18.50
CA LEU A 122 -22.83 8.80 -17.46
C LEU A 122 -23.33 9.40 -16.14
N GLN A 123 -23.97 10.57 -16.18
CA GLN A 123 -24.48 11.22 -14.96
C GLN A 123 -25.56 10.40 -14.27
N LYS A 124 -26.43 9.72 -15.05
CA LYS A 124 -27.45 8.80 -14.50
C LYS A 124 -26.81 7.63 -13.77
N VAL A 125 -25.88 6.92 -14.42
CA VAL A 125 -25.13 5.81 -13.80
C VAL A 125 -24.42 6.27 -12.53
N ILE A 126 -23.78 7.43 -12.55
CA ILE A 126 -23.10 7.98 -11.38
C ILE A 126 -24.10 8.24 -10.24
N ASN A 127 -25.23 8.88 -10.53
CA ASN A 127 -26.24 9.23 -9.53
C ASN A 127 -26.92 7.98 -8.92
N GLU A 128 -27.26 7.00 -9.74
CA GLU A 128 -27.83 5.72 -9.30
C GLU A 128 -26.91 4.96 -8.35
N HIS A 129 -25.59 5.09 -8.53
CA HIS A 129 -24.59 4.40 -7.73
C HIS A 129 -24.00 5.26 -6.59
N GLY A 130 -24.72 6.29 -6.14
CA GLY A 130 -24.37 7.09 -4.97
C GLY A 130 -23.57 8.36 -5.27
N GLY A 131 -23.66 8.86 -6.51
CA GLY A 131 -23.13 10.16 -6.92
C GLY A 131 -21.62 10.18 -7.19
N PHE A 132 -21.16 11.33 -7.67
CA PHE A 132 -19.78 11.56 -8.10
C PHE A 132 -18.79 11.50 -6.92
N LYS A 133 -17.72 10.72 -7.07
CA LYS A 133 -16.63 10.61 -6.09
C LYS A 133 -15.62 11.74 -6.32
N LYS A 134 -15.80 12.84 -5.59
CA LYS A 134 -14.87 13.98 -5.60
C LYS A 134 -13.43 13.56 -5.22
N PRO A 135 -12.40 14.32 -5.65
CA PRO A 135 -11.05 14.15 -5.11
C PRO A 135 -11.07 14.13 -3.58
N GLY A 136 -10.30 13.21 -2.97
CA GLY A 136 -10.33 13.01 -1.51
C GLY A 136 -11.50 12.17 -0.99
N HIS A 137 -12.32 11.54 -1.86
CA HIS A 137 -13.51 10.80 -1.42
C HIS A 137 -13.20 9.72 -0.38
N TYR A 138 -12.16 8.90 -0.60
CA TYR A 138 -11.83 7.81 0.32
C TYR A 138 -11.23 8.34 1.61
N GLU A 139 -10.42 9.36 1.52
CA GLU A 139 -9.78 10.07 2.63
C GLU A 139 -10.83 10.71 3.52
N ASN A 140 -11.90 11.29 2.96
CA ASN A 140 -12.98 11.90 3.72
C ASN A 140 -13.95 10.87 4.30
N LYS A 141 -14.33 9.87 3.49
CA LYS A 141 -15.31 8.84 3.88
C LYS A 141 -14.76 7.84 4.88
N PHE A 142 -13.49 7.48 4.71
CA PHE A 142 -12.79 6.48 5.50
C PHE A 142 -11.64 7.07 6.30
N ARG A 143 -11.63 8.39 6.51
CA ARG A 143 -10.82 8.98 7.57
C ARG A 143 -11.24 8.29 8.85
N VAL A 144 -10.43 7.32 9.26
CA VAL A 144 -10.57 6.70 10.55
C VAL A 144 -10.37 7.85 11.53
N ASN A 145 -11.42 8.20 12.27
CA ASN A 145 -11.30 8.86 13.57
C ASN A 145 -10.53 7.90 14.48
N ARG A 146 -9.22 7.78 14.27
CA ARG A 146 -8.35 6.89 15.05
C ARG A 146 -8.20 7.42 16.49
N GLN A 147 -8.57 8.68 16.72
CA GLN A 147 -8.45 9.40 18.00
C GLN A 147 -9.75 9.63 18.80
N LEU A 148 -10.96 9.37 18.29
CA LEU A 148 -12.20 9.79 19.01
C LEU A 148 -12.88 8.74 19.90
N LYS A 149 -12.42 7.48 19.99
CA LYS A 149 -13.04 6.49 20.90
C LYS A 149 -12.24 6.16 22.17
N GLY A 150 -10.97 6.56 22.28
CA GLY A 150 -10.12 6.21 23.43
C GLY A 150 -9.46 7.38 24.17
N GLU A 151 -9.17 8.49 23.49
CA GLU A 151 -8.24 9.51 24.03
C GLU A 151 -8.92 10.76 24.58
N LEU A 152 -10.10 11.16 24.06
CA LEU A 152 -10.84 12.33 24.59
C LEU A 152 -11.46 12.11 25.98
N LYS A 153 -11.59 10.85 26.44
CA LYS A 153 -11.97 10.58 27.84
C LYS A 153 -10.80 10.72 28.82
N LYS A 154 -9.56 10.75 28.34
CA LYS A 154 -8.36 10.87 29.20
C LYS A 154 -7.86 12.30 29.32
N ALA A 155 -8.17 13.17 28.34
CA ALA A 155 -7.70 14.55 28.32
C ALA A 155 -8.57 15.54 29.12
N SER A 156 -9.74 15.13 29.65
CA SER A 156 -10.62 16.01 30.43
C SER A 156 -10.42 15.94 31.96
N ASN A 157 -9.50 15.11 32.46
CA ASN A 157 -9.32 14.86 33.90
C ASN A 157 -7.88 15.13 34.39
N HIS A 158 -7.12 15.95 33.68
CA HIS A 158 -5.85 16.46 34.19
C HIS A 158 -5.83 17.97 34.05
N ASP A 159 -6.48 18.61 35.02
CA ASP A 159 -6.21 19.98 35.40
C ASP A 159 -4.71 20.08 35.68
N ILE A 160 -4.00 20.79 34.81
CA ILE A 160 -2.62 21.21 35.05
C ILE A 160 -2.73 22.62 35.62
N ASP A 161 -2.67 22.71 36.94
CA ASP A 161 -2.48 23.96 37.66
C ASP A 161 -1.11 24.52 37.30
N PHE A 162 -1.08 25.76 36.79
CA PHE A 162 0.15 26.53 36.64
C PHE A 162 0.38 27.35 37.91
N GLU A 163 1.37 26.96 38.72
CA GLU A 163 2.08 27.86 39.65
C GLU A 163 3.08 28.73 38.88
#